data_AF-A0A3D0H6N0-F1
#
_entry.id   AF-A0A3D0H6N0-F1
#
_cell.length_a   1.000
_cell.length_b   1.000
_cell.length_c   1.000
_cell.angle_alpha   90.00
_cell.angle_beta   90.00
_cell.angle_gamma   90.00
#
_symmetry.space_group_name_H-M   'P 1'
#
loop_
_entity.id
_entity.type
_entity.pdbx_description
1 polymer ?
#
loop_
_entity_poly.entity_id
_entity_poly.type
_entity_poly.pdbx_seq_one_letter_code
_entity_poly.pdbx_strand_id
1 'polypeptide(L)'
;VDPLMTFKALATAARGLGFLTIEPDRDGVFRRVPLVIRYLDGYYPSLPFRIVCDYLGVPPDRILVRPGNEVVLEGACRPGGIPHDIHIPVDNRGNMLVNFVGPWERMRHWTFADIYRLGEDREELEMWREDLAGKIAVISDVSTGAADVRPVPTDVNYPLSGLHANVINTILTERFLRELPVWKTMGLEAVLMGLLLALSVYGSSRLFLLGNVFLVTGYLLVVAGLFLGAGIILRVVQPLTAVIATAVMVTGYRYLNEARQKEVLRRSFEAYFPPSVVRKIMAHPEMIVSGGQKKELTILFSDIKNFTRYTANLSPDEIQKALNEYFEAMVEIVFR
;
A
#
# COMPACT_ATOMS: atom_id res chain seq x y z
N VAL A 1 -13.54 24.95 -32.26
CA VAL A 1 -12.79 25.90 -31.41
C VAL A 1 -11.34 25.80 -31.82
N ASP A 2 -10.71 26.91 -32.21
CA ASP A 2 -9.36 26.88 -32.78
C ASP A 2 -8.33 27.17 -31.67
N PRO A 3 -7.70 26.16 -31.05
CA PRO A 3 -6.62 26.41 -30.11
C PRO A 3 -5.47 27.12 -30.83
N LEU A 4 -4.63 27.85 -30.09
CA LEU A 4 -3.46 28.54 -30.65
C LEU A 4 -2.63 27.61 -31.55
N MET A 5 -2.79 27.75 -32.86
CA MET A 5 -2.04 26.97 -33.85
C MET A 5 -0.63 27.55 -33.97
N THR A 6 0.35 26.89 -33.34
CA THR A 6 1.75 27.33 -33.36
C THR A 6 2.34 27.34 -34.77
N PHE A 7 1.93 26.40 -35.63
CA PHE A 7 2.41 26.27 -37.02
C PHE A 7 1.24 26.07 -38.01
N LYS A 8 0.67 27.16 -38.51
CA LYS A 8 -0.52 27.14 -39.39
C LYS A 8 -0.34 26.30 -40.67
N ALA A 9 0.83 26.36 -41.30
CA ALA A 9 1.09 25.60 -42.53
C ALA A 9 1.01 24.09 -42.29
N LEU A 10 1.64 23.60 -41.22
CA LEU A 10 1.58 22.20 -40.83
C LEU A 10 0.18 21.81 -40.37
N ALA A 11 -0.48 22.68 -39.60
CA ALA A 11 -1.83 22.45 -39.12
C ALA A 11 -2.86 22.31 -40.24
N THR A 12 -2.71 23.06 -41.33
CA THR A 12 -3.61 22.99 -42.49
C THR A 12 -3.36 21.74 -43.33
N ALA A 13 -2.12 21.25 -43.37
CA ALA A 13 -1.76 20.00 -44.06
C ALA A 13 -2.02 18.74 -43.21
N ALA A 14 -2.17 18.88 -41.90
CA ALA A 14 -2.37 17.78 -40.99
C ALA A 14 -3.82 17.24 -41.07
N ARG A 15 -3.96 15.91 -40.95
CA ARG A 15 -5.27 15.25 -40.87
C ARG A 15 -6.03 15.57 -39.57
N GLY A 16 -5.30 15.93 -38.52
CA GLY A 16 -5.85 16.27 -37.22
C GLY A 16 -4.83 16.94 -36.32
N LEU A 17 -5.34 17.62 -35.30
CA LEU A 17 -4.56 18.30 -34.27
C LEU A 17 -5.00 17.79 -32.90
N GLY A 18 -4.10 17.88 -31.92
CA GLY A 18 -4.40 17.56 -30.54
C GLY A 18 -3.38 18.20 -29.60
N PHE A 19 -3.77 18.35 -28.34
CA PHE A 19 -2.89 18.94 -27.33
C PHE A 19 -1.93 17.87 -26.76
N LEU A 20 -0.82 18.31 -26.17
CA LEU A 20 0.22 17.45 -25.57
C LEU A 20 0.40 17.67 -24.07
N THR A 21 -0.30 18.64 -23.49
CA THR A 21 -0.23 18.96 -22.06
C THR A 21 -0.61 17.76 -21.21
N ILE A 22 0.29 17.36 -20.31
CA ILE A 22 0.09 16.31 -19.32
C ILE A 22 0.53 16.86 -17.97
N GLU A 23 -0.23 16.54 -16.92
CA GLU A 23 0.11 16.88 -15.55
C GLU A 23 0.61 15.63 -14.81
N PRO A 24 1.68 15.74 -14.00
CA PRO A 24 2.11 14.62 -13.18
C PRO A 24 1.11 14.32 -12.06
N ASP A 25 1.15 13.10 -11.53
CA ASP A 25 0.49 12.79 -10.27
C ASP A 25 1.15 13.56 -9.10
N ARG A 26 0.54 13.51 -7.91
CA ARG A 26 1.01 14.23 -6.72
C ARG A 26 2.47 13.94 -6.31
N ASP A 27 3.01 12.80 -6.73
CA ASP A 27 4.38 12.37 -6.47
C ASP A 27 5.36 12.71 -7.62
N GLY A 28 4.92 13.44 -8.65
CA GLY A 28 5.74 13.84 -9.78
C GLY A 28 5.86 12.79 -10.90
N VAL A 29 5.26 11.61 -10.73
CA VAL A 29 5.31 10.52 -11.71
C VAL A 29 4.13 10.60 -12.67
N PHE A 30 4.40 10.38 -13.96
CA PHE A 30 3.40 10.46 -15.01
C PHE A 30 2.71 9.10 -15.21
N ARG A 31 1.46 8.99 -14.76
CA ARG A 31 0.65 7.76 -14.91
C ARG A 31 -0.66 7.98 -15.68
N ARG A 32 -1.11 9.22 -15.72
CA ARG A 32 -2.43 9.63 -16.21
C ARG A 32 -2.27 10.60 -17.36
N VAL A 33 -3.11 10.42 -18.39
CA VAL A 33 -3.13 11.31 -19.55
C VAL A 33 -4.56 11.73 -19.85
N PRO A 34 -4.86 13.04 -19.94
CA PRO A 34 -6.16 13.51 -20.39
C PRO A 34 -6.39 13.09 -21.85
N LEU A 35 -7.49 12.40 -22.11
CA LEU A 35 -7.89 12.07 -23.49
C LEU A 35 -8.56 13.26 -24.17
N VAL A 36 -9.35 13.99 -23.40
CA VAL A 36 -10.07 15.18 -23.82
C VAL A 36 -9.99 16.23 -22.71
N ILE A 37 -9.85 17.48 -23.10
CA ILE A 37 -9.99 18.63 -22.20
C ILE A 37 -11.18 19.47 -22.65
N ARG A 38 -11.86 20.09 -21.68
CA ARG A 38 -12.86 21.10 -22.00
C ARG A 38 -12.15 22.40 -22.36
N TYR A 39 -12.41 22.92 -23.55
CA TYR A 39 -11.87 24.19 -24.02
C TYR A 39 -13.02 25.03 -24.58
N LEU A 40 -13.33 26.15 -23.91
CA LEU A 40 -14.52 26.95 -24.14
C LEU A 40 -15.80 26.09 -24.08
N ASP A 41 -16.61 26.10 -25.13
CA ASP A 41 -17.88 25.37 -25.21
C ASP A 41 -17.74 23.95 -25.79
N GLY A 42 -16.51 23.50 -26.06
CA GLY A 42 -16.23 22.21 -26.69
C GLY A 42 -15.25 21.33 -25.92
N TYR A 43 -15.09 20.10 -26.42
CA TYR A 43 -14.03 19.19 -26.00
C TYR A 43 -12.94 19.16 -27.07
N TYR A 44 -11.69 19.20 -26.63
CA TYR A 44 -10.53 19.13 -27.49
C TYR A 44 -9.70 17.88 -27.15
N PRO A 45 -9.37 17.02 -28.13
CA PRO A 45 -8.69 15.75 -27.88
C PRO A 45 -7.17 15.93 -27.73
N SER A 46 -6.54 15.03 -26.97
CA SER A 46 -5.08 14.93 -26.96
C SER A 46 -4.58 14.36 -28.28
N LEU A 47 -3.34 14.69 -28.66
CA LEU A 47 -2.72 14.18 -29.89
C LEU A 47 -2.79 12.64 -30.00
N PRO A 48 -2.35 11.84 -29.00
CA PRO A 48 -2.41 10.38 -29.11
C PRO A 48 -3.85 9.86 -29.22
N PHE A 49 -4.82 10.50 -28.55
CA PHE A 49 -6.22 10.09 -28.64
C PHE A 49 -6.81 10.37 -30.03
N ARG A 50 -6.50 11.53 -30.61
CA ARG A 50 -6.94 11.89 -31.97
C ARG A 50 -6.37 10.93 -33.02
N ILE A 51 -5.08 10.57 -32.90
CA ILE A 51 -4.42 9.59 -33.76
C ILE A 51 -5.15 8.25 -33.73
N VAL A 52 -5.51 7.77 -32.54
CA VAL A 52 -6.24 6.50 -32.39
C VAL A 52 -7.63 6.56 -33.01
N CYS A 53 -8.37 7.66 -32.82
CA CYS A 53 -9.69 7.83 -33.43
C CYS A 53 -9.60 7.79 -34.98
N ASP A 54 -8.61 8.49 -35.56
CA ASP A 54 -8.40 8.49 -37.02
C ASP A 54 -7.95 7.12 -37.55
N TYR A 55 -7.13 6.39 -36.78
CA TYR A 55 -6.70 5.03 -37.11
C TYR A 55 -7.84 4.02 -37.07
N LEU A 56 -8.75 4.15 -36.09
CA LEU A 56 -9.91 3.29 -35.91
C LEU A 56 -11.13 3.71 -36.75
N GLY A 57 -11.03 4.80 -37.52
CA GLY A 57 -12.12 5.32 -38.35
C GLY A 57 -13.30 5.89 -37.55
N VAL A 58 -13.07 6.36 -36.33
CA VAL A 58 -14.13 6.89 -35.45
C VAL A 58 -14.21 8.41 -35.60
N PRO A 59 -15.29 8.95 -36.20
CA PRO A 59 -15.47 10.38 -36.35
C PRO A 59 -15.91 11.03 -35.01
N PRO A 60 -15.73 12.35 -34.83
CA PRO A 60 -15.99 13.01 -33.54
C PRO A 60 -17.41 12.88 -32.99
N ASP A 61 -18.41 12.72 -33.84
CA ASP A 61 -19.82 12.52 -33.49
C ASP A 61 -20.11 11.16 -32.84
N ARG A 62 -19.20 10.18 -33.03
CA ARG A 62 -19.26 8.84 -32.43
C ARG A 62 -18.41 8.68 -31.18
N ILE A 63 -17.97 9.80 -30.60
CA ILE A 63 -17.18 9.83 -29.36
C ILE A 63 -18.08 10.29 -28.24
N LEU A 64 -18.51 9.36 -27.39
CA LEU A 64 -19.33 9.68 -26.22
C LEU A 64 -18.44 9.83 -24.98
N VAL A 65 -18.37 11.05 -24.45
CA VAL A 65 -17.62 11.36 -23.23
C VAL A 65 -18.56 11.32 -22.04
N ARG A 66 -18.33 10.38 -21.10
CA ARG A 66 -19.02 10.30 -19.80
C ARG A 66 -18.03 10.65 -18.69
N PRO A 67 -17.96 11.93 -18.25
CA PRO A 67 -16.98 12.37 -17.26
C PRO A 67 -17.02 11.52 -15.99
N GLY A 68 -15.86 11.08 -15.50
CA GLY A 68 -15.78 10.27 -14.29
C GLY A 68 -16.08 8.78 -14.45
N ASN A 69 -16.40 8.34 -15.67
CA ASN A 69 -16.69 6.94 -15.95
C ASN A 69 -15.87 6.43 -17.14
N GLU A 70 -16.18 6.88 -18.34
CA GLU A 70 -15.58 6.35 -19.57
C GLU A 70 -15.71 7.29 -20.77
N VAL A 71 -14.84 7.11 -21.75
CA VAL A 71 -14.98 7.61 -23.11
C VAL A 71 -15.26 6.41 -24.01
N VAL A 72 -16.38 6.45 -24.74
CA VAL A 72 -16.80 5.38 -25.64
C VAL A 72 -16.50 5.79 -27.08
N LEU A 73 -15.81 4.92 -27.81
CA LEU A 73 -15.60 5.03 -29.25
C LEU A 73 -16.57 4.08 -29.95
N GLU A 74 -17.64 4.61 -30.53
CA GLU A 74 -18.69 3.79 -31.15
C GLU A 74 -18.30 3.34 -32.56
N GLY A 75 -18.43 2.03 -32.82
CA GLY A 75 -18.11 1.44 -34.11
C GLY A 75 -16.62 1.54 -34.49
N ALA A 76 -15.73 1.51 -33.51
CA ALA A 76 -14.30 1.48 -33.74
C ALA A 76 -13.91 0.23 -34.52
N CYS A 77 -13.17 0.41 -35.62
CA CYS A 77 -12.78 -0.69 -36.49
C CYS A 77 -11.28 -0.61 -36.75
N ARG A 78 -10.53 -1.64 -36.31
CA ARG A 78 -9.13 -1.78 -36.73
C ARG A 78 -9.08 -2.07 -38.24
N PRO A 79 -8.02 -1.66 -38.94
CA PRO A 79 -7.82 -2.05 -40.34
C PRO A 79 -7.88 -3.58 -40.48
N GLY A 80 -8.86 -4.10 -41.22
CA GLY A 80 -9.10 -5.55 -41.39
C GLY A 80 -9.77 -6.26 -40.21
N GLY A 81 -10.19 -5.53 -39.17
CA GLY A 81 -10.90 -6.07 -38.01
C GLY A 81 -12.43 -6.00 -38.12
N ILE A 82 -13.11 -6.50 -37.10
CA ILE A 82 -14.56 -6.37 -36.94
C ILE A 82 -14.85 -5.08 -36.15
N PRO A 83 -15.82 -4.24 -36.57
CA PRO A 83 -16.22 -3.08 -35.79
C PRO A 83 -16.76 -3.48 -34.41
N HIS A 84 -16.30 -2.81 -33.37
CA HIS A 84 -16.86 -2.94 -32.02
C HIS A 84 -16.67 -1.63 -31.24
N ASP A 85 -17.39 -1.49 -30.13
CA ASP A 85 -17.25 -0.33 -29.27
C ASP A 85 -16.05 -0.49 -28.34
N ILE A 86 -15.30 0.60 -28.13
CA ILE A 86 -14.17 0.62 -27.18
C ILE A 86 -14.53 1.51 -26.00
N HIS A 87 -14.49 0.93 -24.80
CA HIS A 87 -14.82 1.59 -23.53
C HIS A 87 -13.55 1.96 -22.77
N ILE A 88 -13.15 3.23 -22.87
CA ILE A 88 -11.92 3.73 -22.27
C ILE A 88 -12.23 4.33 -20.90
N PRO A 89 -11.80 3.73 -19.77
CA PRO A 89 -12.08 4.27 -18.44
C PRO A 89 -11.34 5.59 -18.23
N VAL A 90 -12.06 6.61 -17.73
CA VAL A 90 -11.49 7.92 -17.42
C VAL A 90 -11.94 8.43 -16.06
N ASP A 91 -11.11 9.25 -15.43
CA ASP A 91 -11.47 9.94 -14.20
C ASP A 91 -12.37 11.18 -14.46
N ASN A 92 -12.76 11.89 -13.39
CA ASN A 92 -13.62 13.07 -13.46
C ASN A 92 -13.02 14.22 -14.29
N ARG A 93 -11.71 14.20 -14.55
CA ARG A 93 -10.99 15.19 -15.35
C ARG A 93 -10.75 14.71 -16.79
N GLY A 94 -11.21 13.50 -17.14
CA GLY A 94 -11.00 12.91 -18.46
C GLY A 94 -9.64 12.23 -18.60
N ASN A 95 -8.93 11.95 -17.50
CA ASN A 95 -7.65 11.25 -17.57
C ASN A 95 -7.83 9.74 -17.61
N MET A 96 -7.09 9.10 -18.51
CA MET A 96 -6.92 7.65 -18.57
C MET A 96 -5.62 7.25 -17.88
N LEU A 97 -5.66 6.16 -17.12
CA LEU A 97 -4.44 5.50 -16.62
C LEU A 97 -3.75 4.75 -17.77
N VAL A 98 -2.47 5.01 -17.94
CA VAL A 98 -1.67 4.41 -19.02
C VAL A 98 -1.11 3.07 -18.56
N ASN A 99 -1.32 2.03 -19.36
CA ASN A 99 -0.73 0.72 -19.14
C ASN A 99 0.59 0.61 -19.90
N PHE A 100 1.68 0.90 -19.19
CA PHE A 100 3.02 0.93 -19.78
C PHE A 100 3.46 -0.47 -20.19
N VAL A 101 3.92 -0.60 -21.44
CA VAL A 101 4.43 -1.88 -21.97
C VAL A 101 5.67 -2.34 -21.19
N GLY A 102 6.50 -1.39 -20.72
CA GLY A 102 7.70 -1.63 -19.92
C GLY A 102 8.66 -0.45 -19.94
N PRO A 103 9.96 -0.69 -19.71
CA PRO A 103 11.01 0.32 -19.88
C PRO A 103 11.10 0.85 -21.32
N TRP A 104 11.84 1.94 -21.52
CA TRP A 104 11.93 2.62 -22.82
C TRP A 104 12.24 1.68 -23.98
N GLU A 105 13.21 0.78 -23.80
CA GLU A 105 13.71 -0.14 -24.83
C GLU A 105 12.69 -1.20 -25.32
N ARG A 106 11.56 -1.37 -24.63
CA ARG A 106 10.63 -2.47 -24.93
C ARG A 106 9.77 -2.21 -26.17
N MET A 107 9.52 -0.94 -26.52
CA MET A 107 8.93 -0.60 -27.80
C MET A 107 10.03 -0.49 -28.85
N ARG A 108 9.75 -0.89 -30.09
CA ARG A 108 10.73 -0.81 -31.19
C ARG A 108 10.96 0.66 -31.54
N HIS A 109 12.22 1.06 -31.54
CA HIS A 109 12.67 2.40 -31.92
C HIS A 109 13.55 2.33 -33.15
N TRP A 110 13.52 3.40 -33.94
CA TRP A 110 14.43 3.60 -35.05
C TRP A 110 15.07 4.97 -34.90
N THR A 111 16.39 5.03 -35.05
CA THR A 111 17.10 6.29 -34.98
C THR A 111 17.01 7.01 -36.31
N PHE A 112 17.19 8.33 -36.29
CA PHE A 112 17.27 9.10 -37.54
C PHE A 112 18.42 8.60 -38.43
N ALA A 113 19.52 8.12 -37.86
CA ALA A 113 20.64 7.57 -38.61
C ALA A 113 20.25 6.30 -39.38
N ASP A 114 19.39 5.44 -38.80
CA ASP A 114 18.86 4.26 -39.48
C ASP A 114 18.01 4.69 -40.68
N ILE A 115 17.11 5.66 -40.48
CA ILE A 115 16.26 6.20 -41.55
C ILE A 115 17.09 6.83 -42.67
N TYR A 116 18.16 7.55 -42.33
CA TYR A 116 19.03 8.19 -43.31
C TYR A 116 19.74 7.14 -44.20
N ARG A 117 20.22 6.04 -43.61
CA ARG A 117 20.90 4.95 -44.34
C ARG A 117 19.97 4.20 -45.29
N LEU A 118 18.69 4.06 -44.95
CA LEU A 118 17.68 3.46 -45.84
C LEU A 118 17.50 4.21 -47.16
N GLY A 119 17.87 5.49 -47.20
CA GLY A 119 17.82 6.26 -48.45
C GLY A 119 18.84 5.79 -49.49
N GLU A 120 19.87 5.04 -49.07
CA GLU A 120 20.97 4.56 -49.92
C GLU A 120 20.74 3.13 -50.43
N ASP A 121 19.94 2.32 -49.72
CA ASP A 121 19.65 0.92 -50.07
C ASP A 121 18.15 0.70 -50.38
N ARG A 122 17.84 0.33 -51.62
CA ARG A 122 16.46 0.08 -52.07
C ARG A 122 15.83 -1.17 -51.47
N GLU A 123 16.61 -2.21 -51.18
CA GLU A 123 16.07 -3.46 -50.63
C GLU A 123 15.65 -3.26 -49.18
N GLU A 124 16.47 -2.56 -48.38
CA GLU A 124 16.10 -2.23 -47.00
C GLU A 124 14.89 -1.28 -46.94
N LEU A 125 14.77 -0.34 -47.89
CA LEU A 125 13.62 0.56 -47.98
C LEU A 125 12.31 -0.20 -48.24
N GLU A 126 12.32 -1.21 -49.12
CA GLU A 126 11.14 -2.04 -49.37
C GLU A 126 10.76 -2.88 -48.14
N MET A 127 11.74 -3.49 -47.47
CA MET A 127 11.51 -4.23 -46.23
C MET A 127 10.89 -3.35 -45.13
N TRP A 128 11.37 -2.11 -44.97
CA TRP A 128 10.80 -1.18 -43.98
C TRP A 128 9.42 -0.67 -44.37
N ARG A 129 9.16 -0.50 -45.67
CA ARG A 129 7.83 -0.13 -46.16
C ARG A 129 6.81 -1.20 -45.81
N GLU A 130 7.18 -2.47 -45.94
CA GLU A 130 6.34 -3.59 -45.50
C GLU A 130 6.20 -3.63 -43.98
N ASP A 131 7.28 -3.45 -43.22
CA ASP A 131 7.22 -3.49 -41.75
C ASP A 131 6.40 -2.34 -41.17
N LEU A 132 6.44 -1.14 -41.75
CA LEU A 132 5.69 0.03 -41.28
C LEU A 132 4.27 0.10 -41.84
N ALA A 133 3.91 -0.73 -42.82
CA ALA A 133 2.58 -0.73 -43.41
C ALA A 133 1.49 -0.98 -42.35
N GLY A 134 0.52 -0.07 -42.26
CA GLY A 134 -0.61 -0.18 -41.33
C GLY A 134 -0.27 0.05 -39.86
N LYS A 135 0.97 0.43 -39.52
CA LYS A 135 1.40 0.79 -38.16
C LYS A 135 1.32 2.30 -37.93
N ILE A 136 1.29 2.68 -36.66
CA ILE A 136 1.39 4.07 -36.22
C ILE A 136 2.84 4.33 -35.79
N ALA A 137 3.51 5.25 -36.47
CA ALA A 137 4.86 5.69 -36.11
C ALA A 137 4.80 7.04 -35.39
N VAL A 138 5.52 7.17 -34.28
CA VAL A 138 5.66 8.42 -33.52
C VAL A 138 7.06 8.96 -33.79
N ILE A 139 7.13 10.16 -34.35
CA ILE A 139 8.39 10.86 -34.62
C ILE A 139 8.59 11.91 -33.54
N SER A 140 9.75 11.87 -32.87
CA SER A 140 10.09 12.81 -31.81
C SER A 140 11.59 13.03 -31.71
N ASP A 141 12.00 14.22 -31.31
CA ASP A 141 13.37 14.48 -30.89
C ASP A 141 13.59 13.93 -29.47
N VAL A 142 14.52 12.99 -29.35
CA VAL A 142 14.94 12.36 -28.09
C VAL A 142 16.41 12.66 -27.77
N SER A 143 17.00 13.67 -28.41
CA SER A 143 18.37 14.08 -28.17
C SER A 143 18.57 14.59 -26.74
N THR A 144 19.77 14.33 -26.21
CA THR A 144 20.15 14.73 -24.85
C THR A 144 20.03 16.25 -24.69
N GLY A 145 19.23 16.69 -23.71
CA GLY A 145 19.02 18.11 -23.38
C GLY A 145 17.85 18.77 -24.09
N ALA A 146 17.32 18.19 -25.18
CA ALA A 146 16.10 18.65 -25.85
C ALA A 146 14.88 17.77 -25.53
N ALA A 147 15.11 16.48 -25.22
CA ALA A 147 14.06 15.55 -24.87
C ALA A 147 13.33 15.93 -23.57
N ASP A 148 12.00 15.94 -23.60
CA ASP A 148 11.18 16.02 -22.39
C ASP A 148 11.18 14.64 -21.71
N VAL A 149 12.07 14.47 -20.74
CA VAL A 149 12.27 13.22 -20.00
C VAL A 149 11.65 13.36 -18.62
N ARG A 150 10.77 12.43 -18.26
CA ARG A 150 10.06 12.42 -16.98
C ARG A 150 9.96 11.01 -16.41
N PRO A 151 9.77 10.88 -15.09
CA PRO A 151 9.57 9.57 -14.48
C PRO A 151 8.17 9.02 -14.79
N VAL A 152 8.12 7.74 -15.14
CA VAL A 152 6.93 6.92 -15.31
C VAL A 152 7.04 5.67 -14.41
N PRO A 153 5.99 4.87 -14.20
CA PRO A 153 6.05 3.70 -13.32
C PRO A 153 7.13 2.67 -13.67
N THR A 154 7.55 2.60 -14.94
CA THR A 154 8.50 1.59 -15.44
C THR A 154 9.93 2.08 -15.55
N ASP A 155 10.16 3.40 -15.55
CA ASP A 155 11.47 4.01 -15.77
C ASP A 155 11.52 5.43 -15.18
N VAL A 156 12.64 5.80 -14.57
CA VAL A 156 12.86 7.13 -13.98
C VAL A 156 13.15 8.18 -15.07
N ASN A 157 13.79 7.77 -16.16
CA ASN A 157 14.20 8.64 -17.25
C ASN A 157 13.50 8.23 -18.56
N TYR A 158 12.21 8.51 -18.66
CA TYR A 158 11.41 8.11 -19.82
C TYR A 158 11.09 9.31 -20.74
N PRO A 159 11.46 9.27 -22.02
CA PRO A 159 11.03 10.28 -23.00
C PRO A 159 9.51 10.32 -23.14
N LEU A 160 8.89 11.50 -22.96
CA LEU A 160 7.43 11.66 -23.00
C LEU A 160 6.82 11.34 -24.37
N SER A 161 7.61 11.34 -25.45
CA SER A 161 7.15 10.83 -26.75
C SER A 161 6.71 9.37 -26.67
N GLY A 162 7.41 8.54 -25.88
CA GLY A 162 6.97 7.16 -25.64
C GLY A 162 5.75 7.09 -24.76
N LEU A 163 5.49 8.08 -23.88
CA LEU A 163 4.27 8.09 -23.09
C LEU A 163 3.06 8.20 -24.03
N HIS A 164 3.14 9.05 -25.07
CA HIS A 164 2.11 9.10 -26.11
C HIS A 164 1.98 7.77 -26.88
N ALA A 165 3.09 7.10 -27.18
CA ALA A 165 3.06 5.76 -27.79
C ALA A 165 2.39 4.71 -26.87
N ASN A 166 2.62 4.78 -25.55
CA ASN A 166 1.94 3.89 -24.59
C ASN A 166 0.45 4.20 -24.45
N VAL A 167 0.03 5.47 -24.58
CA VAL A 167 -1.41 5.83 -24.64
C VAL A 167 -2.06 5.17 -25.84
N ILE A 168 -1.45 5.32 -27.03
CA ILE A 168 -1.92 4.70 -28.27
C ILE A 168 -2.01 3.18 -28.09
N ASN A 169 -0.94 2.56 -27.58
CA ASN A 169 -0.89 1.13 -27.32
C ASN A 169 -1.95 0.67 -26.30
N THR A 170 -2.18 1.42 -25.23
CA THR A 170 -3.18 1.08 -24.21
C THR A 170 -4.58 1.02 -24.83
N ILE A 171 -4.93 2.00 -25.66
CA ILE A 171 -6.24 2.04 -26.32
C ILE A 171 -6.36 0.95 -27.40
N LEU A 172 -5.33 0.76 -28.23
CA LEU A 172 -5.32 -0.25 -29.28
C LEU A 172 -5.23 -1.69 -28.77
N THR A 173 -4.71 -1.92 -27.57
CA THR A 173 -4.69 -3.26 -26.95
C THR A 173 -5.86 -3.49 -26.00
N GLU A 174 -6.63 -2.43 -25.71
CA GLU A 174 -7.77 -2.44 -24.78
C GLU A 174 -7.42 -2.94 -23.37
N ARG A 175 -6.14 -2.88 -23.00
CA ARG A 175 -5.62 -3.30 -21.69
C ARG A 175 -5.68 -2.14 -20.71
N PHE A 176 -6.90 -1.70 -20.39
CA PHE A 176 -7.11 -0.55 -19.53
C PHE A 176 -6.88 -0.84 -18.05
N LEU A 177 -6.35 0.15 -17.34
CA LEU A 177 -6.23 0.13 -15.89
C LEU A 177 -7.39 0.92 -15.28
N ARG A 178 -7.99 0.38 -14.22
CA ARG A 178 -9.17 0.96 -13.56
C ARG A 178 -8.94 1.11 -12.07
N GLU A 179 -9.31 2.26 -11.53
CA GLU A 179 -9.39 2.44 -10.08
C GLU A 179 -10.83 2.17 -9.60
N LEU A 180 -10.94 1.60 -8.42
CA LEU A 180 -12.25 1.45 -7.79
C LEU A 180 -12.76 2.82 -7.30
N PRO A 181 -14.07 3.10 -7.46
CA PRO A 181 -14.70 4.27 -6.87
C PRO A 181 -14.40 4.37 -5.37
N VAL A 182 -14.21 5.60 -4.89
CA VAL A 182 -13.79 5.89 -3.51
C VAL A 182 -14.71 5.22 -2.47
N TRP A 183 -16.03 5.17 -2.72
CA TRP A 183 -16.97 4.54 -1.81
C TRP A 183 -16.78 3.01 -1.71
N LYS A 184 -16.40 2.33 -2.80
CA LYS A 184 -16.10 0.88 -2.79
C LYS A 184 -14.82 0.61 -2.03
N THR A 185 -13.80 1.45 -2.22
CA THR A 185 -12.53 1.31 -1.47
C THR A 185 -12.74 1.58 0.02
N MET A 186 -13.53 2.60 0.39
CA MET A 186 -13.88 2.87 1.80
C MET A 186 -14.66 1.73 2.43
N GLY A 187 -15.61 1.12 1.70
CA GLY A 187 -16.34 -0.06 2.18
C GLY A 187 -15.41 -1.25 2.45
N LEU A 188 -14.49 -1.54 1.52
CA LEU A 188 -13.48 -2.60 1.70
C LEU A 188 -12.58 -2.32 2.91
N GLU A 189 -12.10 -1.09 3.06
CA GLU A 189 -11.27 -0.66 4.19
C GLU A 189 -12.01 -0.79 5.52
N ALA A 190 -13.29 -0.39 5.57
CA ALA A 190 -14.12 -0.54 6.77
C ALA A 190 -14.31 -2.01 7.17
N VAL A 191 -14.50 -2.91 6.19
CA VAL A 191 -14.59 -4.35 6.44
C VAL A 191 -13.27 -4.89 6.98
N LEU A 192 -12.13 -4.53 6.37
CA LEU A 192 -10.80 -4.92 6.86
C LEU A 192 -10.57 -4.42 8.29
N MET A 193 -10.90 -3.16 8.57
CA MET A 193 -10.79 -2.57 9.91
C MET A 193 -11.69 -3.28 10.94
N GLY A 194 -12.93 -3.62 10.55
CA GLY A 194 -13.85 -4.37 11.38
C GLY A 194 -13.36 -5.78 11.72
N LEU A 195 -12.77 -6.47 10.74
CA LEU A 195 -12.15 -7.78 10.95
C LEU A 195 -10.95 -7.70 11.90
N LEU A 196 -10.09 -6.69 11.73
CA LEU A 196 -8.95 -6.44 12.62
C LEU A 196 -9.40 -6.16 14.06
N LEU A 197 -10.42 -5.34 14.24
CA LEU A 197 -11.01 -5.05 15.55
C LEU A 197 -11.62 -6.31 16.19
N ALA A 198 -12.38 -7.10 15.43
CA ALA A 198 -12.94 -8.36 15.92
C ALA A 198 -11.85 -9.34 16.38
N LEU A 199 -10.78 -9.51 15.57
CA LEU A 199 -9.62 -10.32 15.91
C LEU A 199 -8.88 -9.80 17.16
N SER A 200 -8.81 -8.46 17.32
CA SER A 200 -8.17 -7.83 18.47
C SER A 200 -8.94 -8.06 19.78
N VAL A 201 -10.28 -7.92 19.75
CA VAL A 201 -11.13 -8.01 20.93
C VAL A 201 -11.38 -9.46 21.34
N TYR A 202 -11.73 -10.32 20.38
CA TYR A 202 -12.18 -11.69 20.65
C TYR A 202 -11.09 -12.76 20.46
N GLY A 203 -10.02 -12.45 19.71
CA GLY A 203 -8.96 -13.40 19.42
C GLY A 203 -7.92 -13.51 20.54
N SER A 204 -7.42 -14.72 20.81
CA SER A 204 -6.21 -14.91 21.61
C SER A 204 -4.99 -14.25 20.95
N SER A 205 -3.90 -13.99 21.68
CA SER A 205 -2.72 -13.32 21.12
C SER A 205 -2.14 -14.05 19.90
N ARG A 206 -2.17 -15.39 19.89
CA ARG A 206 -1.72 -16.20 18.74
C ARG A 206 -2.68 -16.09 17.55
N LEU A 207 -3.99 -16.16 17.80
CA LEU A 207 -5.02 -16.02 16.77
C LEU A 207 -5.00 -14.62 16.14
N PHE A 208 -4.75 -13.58 16.94
CA PHE A 208 -4.56 -12.23 16.44
C PHE A 208 -3.37 -12.14 15.48
N LEU A 209 -2.20 -12.66 15.85
CA LEU A 209 -1.00 -12.61 15.01
C LEU A 209 -1.18 -13.40 13.71
N LEU A 210 -1.64 -14.65 13.80
CA LEU A 210 -1.89 -15.49 12.62
C LEU A 210 -2.98 -14.91 11.72
N GLY A 211 -4.05 -14.38 12.32
CA GLY A 211 -5.15 -13.74 11.61
C GLY A 211 -4.70 -12.50 10.85
N ASN A 212 -3.82 -11.67 11.43
CA ASN A 212 -3.24 -10.51 10.73
C ASN A 212 -2.40 -10.92 9.53
N VAL A 213 -1.51 -11.92 9.69
CA VAL A 213 -0.67 -12.42 8.59
C VAL A 213 -1.54 -12.99 7.48
N PHE A 214 -2.58 -13.74 7.83
CA PHE A 214 -3.54 -14.29 6.88
C PHE A 214 -4.30 -13.17 6.14
N LEU A 215 -4.79 -12.16 6.87
CA LEU A 215 -5.53 -11.04 6.30
C LEU A 215 -4.68 -10.23 5.32
N VAL A 216 -3.43 -9.91 5.68
CA VAL A 216 -2.50 -9.17 4.82
C VAL A 216 -2.16 -9.98 3.58
N THR A 217 -1.79 -11.25 3.76
CA THR A 217 -1.46 -12.14 2.63
C THR A 217 -2.65 -12.30 1.69
N GLY A 218 -3.84 -12.57 2.24
CA GLY A 218 -5.08 -12.69 1.48
C GLY A 218 -5.42 -11.41 0.72
N TYR A 219 -5.28 -10.24 1.37
CA TYR A 219 -5.48 -8.95 0.72
C TYR A 219 -4.51 -8.74 -0.45
N LEU A 220 -3.21 -8.98 -0.25
CA LEU A 220 -2.20 -8.83 -1.30
C LEU A 220 -2.43 -9.78 -2.48
N LEU A 221 -2.84 -11.02 -2.22
CA LEU A 221 -3.20 -11.98 -3.28
C LEU A 221 -4.42 -11.51 -4.08
N VAL A 222 -5.45 -10.98 -3.42
CA VAL A 222 -6.63 -10.41 -4.09
C VAL A 222 -6.23 -9.20 -4.93
N VAL A 223 -5.41 -8.29 -4.40
CA VAL A 223 -4.89 -7.13 -5.15
C VAL A 223 -4.11 -7.58 -6.38
N ALA A 224 -3.20 -8.54 -6.24
CA ALA A 224 -2.41 -9.07 -7.35
C ALA A 224 -3.28 -9.75 -8.41
N GLY A 225 -4.25 -10.58 -7.99
CA GLY A 225 -5.17 -11.26 -8.89
C GLY A 225 -6.06 -10.29 -9.67
N LEU A 226 -6.60 -9.26 -9.01
CA LEU A 226 -7.42 -8.23 -9.65
C LEU A 226 -6.62 -7.35 -10.62
N PHE A 227 -5.36 -7.05 -10.30
CA PHE A 227 -4.47 -6.30 -11.18
C PHE A 227 -4.10 -7.10 -12.42
N LEU A 228 -3.64 -8.35 -12.25
CA LEU A 228 -3.18 -9.20 -13.35
C LEU A 228 -4.34 -9.68 -14.25
N GLY A 229 -5.49 -9.98 -13.65
CA GLY A 229 -6.64 -10.53 -14.38
C GLY A 229 -7.56 -9.47 -14.98
N ALA A 230 -7.80 -8.36 -14.26
CA ALA A 230 -8.81 -7.36 -14.62
C ALA A 230 -8.28 -5.93 -14.75
N GLY A 231 -6.98 -5.69 -14.54
CA GLY A 231 -6.38 -4.35 -14.59
C GLY A 231 -6.87 -3.41 -13.48
N ILE A 232 -7.43 -3.95 -12.39
CA ILE A 232 -7.98 -3.13 -11.30
C ILE A 232 -6.88 -2.79 -10.31
N ILE A 233 -6.68 -1.49 -10.08
CA ILE A 233 -5.73 -0.94 -9.11
C ILE A 233 -6.43 -0.73 -7.78
N LEU A 234 -5.88 -1.35 -6.74
CA LEU A 234 -6.31 -1.22 -5.33
C LEU A 234 -5.20 -0.56 -4.50
N ARG A 235 -5.59 0.17 -3.46
CA ARG A 235 -4.66 0.88 -2.57
C ARG A 235 -3.99 -0.11 -1.62
N VAL A 236 -2.67 -0.26 -1.70
CA VAL A 236 -1.94 -1.19 -0.82
C VAL A 236 -1.43 -0.49 0.44
N VAL A 237 -0.87 0.71 0.29
CA VAL A 237 -0.17 1.40 1.38
C VAL A 237 -1.10 1.69 2.57
N GLN A 238 -2.28 2.28 2.32
CA GLN A 238 -3.22 2.68 3.37
C GLN A 238 -3.71 1.50 4.24
N PRO A 239 -4.21 0.38 3.67
CA PRO A 239 -4.59 -0.78 4.48
C PRO A 239 -3.40 -1.41 5.24
N LEU A 240 -2.24 -1.52 4.60
CA LEU A 240 -1.07 -2.13 5.25
C LEU A 240 -0.59 -1.31 6.44
N THR A 241 -0.52 0.03 6.33
CA THR A 241 -0.14 0.88 7.45
C THR A 241 -1.16 0.80 8.58
N ALA A 242 -2.46 0.74 8.28
CA ALA A 242 -3.51 0.56 9.28
C ALA A 242 -3.38 -0.78 10.03
N VAL A 243 -3.11 -1.88 9.30
CA VAL A 243 -2.87 -3.20 9.90
C VAL A 243 -1.65 -3.16 10.82
N ILE A 244 -0.51 -2.64 10.34
CA ILE A 244 0.73 -2.57 11.12
C ILE A 244 0.53 -1.72 12.37
N ALA A 245 -0.09 -0.54 12.24
CA ALA A 245 -0.36 0.34 13.38
C ALA A 245 -1.27 -0.34 14.41
N THR A 246 -2.31 -1.03 13.96
CA THR A 246 -3.22 -1.79 14.83
C THR A 246 -2.49 -2.93 15.52
N ALA A 247 -1.67 -3.70 14.80
CA ALA A 247 -0.90 -4.80 15.38
C ALA A 247 0.06 -4.32 16.47
N VAL A 248 0.77 -3.21 16.24
CA VAL A 248 1.67 -2.59 17.23
C VAL A 248 0.89 -2.10 18.44
N MET A 249 -0.19 -1.33 18.24
CA MET A 249 -0.98 -0.79 19.34
C MET A 249 -1.64 -1.88 20.20
N VAL A 250 -2.26 -2.87 19.58
CA VAL A 250 -2.96 -3.95 20.30
C VAL A 250 -1.97 -4.83 21.06
N THR A 251 -0.83 -5.17 20.45
CA THR A 251 0.20 -5.97 21.11
C THR A 251 0.83 -5.21 22.27
N GLY A 252 1.15 -3.92 22.06
CA GLY A 252 1.67 -3.05 23.12
C GLY A 252 0.69 -2.90 24.27
N TYR A 253 -0.60 -2.66 23.99
CA TYR A 253 -1.65 -2.58 25.00
C TYR A 253 -1.76 -3.88 25.81
N ARG A 254 -1.79 -5.04 25.14
CA ARG A 254 -1.85 -6.35 25.79
C ARG A 254 -0.63 -6.60 26.68
N TYR A 255 0.56 -6.30 26.18
CA TYR A 255 1.80 -6.46 26.93
C TYR A 255 1.83 -5.58 28.19
N LEU A 256 1.43 -4.31 28.08
CA LEU A 256 1.36 -3.39 29.21
C LEU A 256 0.30 -3.83 30.24
N ASN A 257 -0.86 -4.30 29.81
CA ASN A 257 -1.87 -4.83 30.72
C ASN A 257 -1.40 -6.09 31.44
N GLU A 258 -0.75 -7.02 30.72
CA GLU A 258 -0.20 -8.24 31.32
C GLU A 258 0.92 -7.90 32.34
N ALA A 259 1.79 -6.95 32.00
CA ALA A 259 2.83 -6.47 32.92
C ALA A 259 2.23 -5.82 34.18
N ARG A 260 1.19 -4.99 34.04
CA ARG A 260 0.47 -4.39 35.18
C ARG A 260 -0.20 -5.45 36.04
N GLN A 261 -0.85 -6.44 35.45
CA GLN A 261 -1.49 -7.53 36.19
C GLN A 261 -0.46 -8.35 36.97
N LYS A 262 0.70 -8.66 36.37
CA LYS A 262 1.81 -9.34 37.05
C LYS A 262 2.35 -8.52 38.22
N GLU A 263 2.50 -7.20 38.07
CA GLU A 263 2.98 -6.34 39.14
C GLU A 263 1.98 -6.21 40.30
N VAL A 264 0.69 -6.06 39.99
CA VAL A 264 -0.38 -6.04 41.02
C VAL A 264 -0.40 -7.36 41.80
N LEU A 265 -0.27 -8.49 41.10
CA LEU A 265 -0.20 -9.81 41.72
C LEU A 265 1.05 -9.97 42.60
N ARG A 266 2.22 -9.53 42.11
CA ARG A 266 3.49 -9.54 42.87
C ARG A 266 3.35 -8.74 44.17
N ARG A 267 2.86 -7.50 44.10
CA ARG A 267 2.67 -6.63 45.28
C ARG A 267 1.69 -7.22 46.28
N SER A 268 0.64 -7.88 45.80
CA SER A 268 -0.32 -8.56 46.67
C SER A 268 0.33 -9.69 47.46
N PHE A 269 1.25 -10.46 46.86
CA PHE A 269 1.99 -11.51 47.56
C PHE A 269 3.07 -10.97 48.50
N GLU A 270 3.70 -9.83 48.18
CA GLU A 270 4.71 -9.19 49.04
C GLU A 270 4.14 -8.70 50.38
N ALA A 271 2.82 -8.50 50.48
CA ALA A 271 2.16 -8.18 51.75
C ALA A 271 2.09 -9.39 52.72
N TYR A 272 2.22 -10.63 52.23
CA TYR A 272 2.06 -11.84 53.03
C TYR A 272 3.31 -12.70 53.13
N PHE A 273 4.23 -12.58 52.17
CA PHE A 273 5.42 -13.42 52.09
C PHE A 273 6.70 -12.60 51.89
N PRO A 274 7.84 -13.02 52.45
CA PRO A 274 9.13 -12.39 52.18
C PRO A 274 9.46 -12.37 50.67
N PRO A 275 10.21 -11.37 50.17
CA PRO A 275 10.50 -11.21 48.73
C PRO A 275 11.14 -12.44 48.07
N SER A 276 11.93 -13.20 48.83
CA SER A 276 12.55 -14.46 48.37
C SER A 276 11.52 -15.56 48.07
N VAL A 277 10.42 -15.61 48.82
CA VAL A 277 9.32 -16.55 48.65
C VAL A 277 8.40 -16.10 47.52
N VAL A 278 8.09 -14.80 47.42
CA VAL A 278 7.28 -14.25 46.31
C VAL A 278 7.94 -14.48 44.95
N ARG A 279 9.25 -14.28 44.85
CA ARG A 279 9.99 -14.58 43.61
C ARG A 279 9.90 -16.05 43.23
N LYS A 280 10.00 -16.97 44.19
CA LYS A 280 9.84 -18.42 43.95
C LYS A 280 8.42 -18.77 43.51
N ILE A 281 7.41 -18.16 44.13
CA ILE A 281 5.99 -18.32 43.77
C ILE A 281 5.70 -17.80 42.36
N MET A 282 6.23 -16.63 42.01
CA MET A 282 6.02 -16.03 40.68
C MET A 282 6.78 -16.78 39.57
N ALA A 283 7.90 -17.41 39.91
CA ALA A 283 8.65 -18.26 38.98
C ALA A 283 7.98 -19.63 38.75
N HIS A 284 7.29 -20.17 39.77
CA HIS A 284 6.64 -21.48 39.73
C HIS A 284 5.22 -21.46 40.30
N PRO A 285 4.24 -20.86 39.60
CA PRO A 285 2.86 -20.76 40.08
C PRO A 285 2.21 -22.13 40.31
N GLU A 286 2.61 -23.15 39.55
CA GLU A 286 2.15 -24.53 39.69
C GLU A 286 2.38 -25.13 41.09
N MET A 287 3.39 -24.68 41.85
CA MET A 287 3.67 -25.21 43.19
C MET A 287 2.60 -24.85 44.23
N ILE A 288 1.77 -23.83 43.97
CA ILE A 288 0.65 -23.45 44.86
C ILE A 288 -0.55 -24.38 44.64
N VAL A 289 -0.76 -24.83 43.40
CA VAL A 289 -1.96 -25.59 42.99
C VAL A 289 -1.84 -27.07 43.36
N SER A 290 -0.63 -27.61 43.47
CA SER A 290 -0.38 -29.00 43.85
C SER A 290 -0.55 -29.24 45.35
N GLY A 291 -1.78 -29.13 45.88
CA GLY A 291 -2.31 -29.82 47.07
C GLY A 291 -1.51 -29.83 48.40
N GLY A 292 -0.40 -29.08 48.51
CA GLY A 292 0.60 -29.26 49.54
C GLY A 292 1.50 -30.49 49.32
N GLN A 293 2.78 -30.37 49.66
CA GLN A 293 3.71 -31.51 49.73
C GLN A 293 3.87 -31.94 51.19
N LYS A 294 3.76 -33.24 51.48
CA LYS A 294 4.22 -33.77 52.77
C LYS A 294 5.74 -33.70 52.80
N LYS A 295 6.28 -32.87 53.67
CA LYS A 295 7.71 -32.78 53.96
C LYS A 295 7.95 -33.03 55.44
N GLU A 296 8.99 -33.77 55.73
CA GLU A 296 9.52 -33.88 57.08
C GLU A 296 10.27 -32.58 57.40
N LEU A 297 9.85 -31.90 58.46
CA LEU A 297 10.35 -30.58 58.86
C LEU A 297 10.71 -30.62 60.34
N THR A 298 11.88 -30.08 60.67
CA THR A 298 12.24 -29.78 62.06
C THR A 298 11.75 -28.37 62.39
N ILE A 299 10.83 -28.26 63.34
CA ILE A 299 10.25 -26.97 63.75
C ILE A 299 10.92 -26.52 65.06
N LEU A 300 11.48 -25.31 65.05
CA LEU A 300 12.02 -24.67 66.23
C LEU A 300 10.96 -23.71 66.81
N PHE A 301 10.65 -23.87 68.09
CA PHE A 301 9.88 -22.89 68.87
C PHE A 301 10.81 -22.21 69.87
N SER A 302 10.81 -20.88 69.88
CA SER A 302 11.54 -20.06 70.85
C SER A 302 10.64 -18.98 71.42
N ASP A 303 10.73 -18.74 72.72
CA ASP A 303 10.00 -17.70 73.43
C ASP A 303 10.95 -16.93 74.36
N ILE A 304 10.65 -15.66 74.61
CA ILE A 304 11.42 -14.80 75.49
C ILE A 304 11.00 -15.11 76.93
N LYS A 305 11.94 -15.61 77.73
CA LYS A 305 11.68 -15.95 79.14
C LYS A 305 11.16 -14.72 79.91
N ASN A 306 10.03 -14.89 80.61
CA ASN A 306 9.38 -13.86 81.41
C ASN A 306 8.94 -12.60 80.63
N PHE A 307 8.61 -12.73 79.34
CA PHE A 307 8.21 -11.61 78.48
C PHE A 307 7.14 -10.69 79.10
N THR A 308 6.08 -11.26 79.66
CA THR A 308 4.98 -10.51 80.31
C THR A 308 5.46 -9.56 81.41
N ARG A 309 6.49 -9.95 82.17
CA ARG A 309 7.04 -9.12 83.26
C ARG A 309 8.00 -8.06 82.71
N TYR A 310 8.71 -8.37 81.63
CA TYR A 310 9.60 -7.44 80.95
C TYR A 310 8.84 -6.31 80.26
N THR A 311 7.66 -6.60 79.67
CA THR A 311 6.83 -5.60 78.98
C THR A 311 5.88 -4.84 79.90
N ALA A 312 5.75 -5.22 81.18
CA ALA A 312 4.74 -4.67 82.09
C ALA A 312 4.85 -3.15 82.32
N ASN A 313 6.04 -2.57 82.15
CA ASN A 313 6.33 -1.16 82.37
C ASN A 313 6.86 -0.45 81.10
N LEU A 314 6.77 -1.09 79.93
CA LEU A 314 7.23 -0.51 78.66
C LEU A 314 6.06 0.10 77.89
N SER A 315 6.32 1.18 77.17
CA SER A 315 5.37 1.71 76.19
C SER A 315 5.24 0.78 74.97
N PRO A 316 4.11 0.84 74.22
CA PRO A 316 3.93 0.03 73.01
C PRO A 316 5.08 0.17 71.99
N ASP A 317 5.61 1.37 71.82
CA ASP A 317 6.74 1.63 70.89
C ASP A 317 8.04 0.97 71.38
N GLU A 318 8.30 0.98 72.68
CA GLU A 318 9.47 0.32 73.28
C GLU A 318 9.37 -1.21 73.20
N ILE A 319 8.16 -1.76 73.39
CA ILE A 319 7.90 -3.20 73.19
C ILE A 319 8.14 -3.59 71.74
N GLN A 320 7.62 -2.80 70.80
CA GLN A 320 7.80 -3.07 69.37
C GLN A 320 9.29 -3.01 68.98
N LYS A 321 10.04 -2.04 69.50
CA LYS A 321 11.47 -1.91 69.25
C LYS A 321 12.27 -3.10 69.80
N ALA A 322 11.99 -3.53 71.03
CA ALA A 322 12.65 -4.69 71.64
C ALA A 322 12.33 -6.01 70.90
N LEU A 323 11.08 -6.18 70.45
CA LEU A 323 10.70 -7.32 69.62
C LEU A 323 11.41 -7.31 68.27
N ASN A 324 11.48 -6.17 67.60
CA ASN A 324 12.16 -6.05 66.32
C ASN A 324 13.66 -6.40 66.46
N GLU A 325 14.33 -5.92 67.50
CA GLU A 325 15.74 -6.24 67.77
C GLU A 325 15.96 -7.74 68.01
N TYR A 326 15.10 -8.39 68.80
CA TYR A 326 15.14 -9.84 69.01
C TYR A 326 14.91 -10.62 67.71
N PHE A 327 13.89 -10.24 66.94
CA PHE A 327 13.57 -10.92 65.69
C PHE A 327 14.66 -10.73 64.64
N GLU A 328 15.25 -9.54 64.52
CA GLU A 328 16.32 -9.26 63.57
C GLU A 328 17.56 -10.12 63.85
N ALA A 329 17.98 -10.22 65.12
CA ALA A 329 19.08 -11.09 65.54
C ALA A 329 18.78 -12.59 65.27
N MET A 330 17.56 -13.04 65.57
CA MET A 330 17.15 -14.43 65.30
C MET A 330 17.09 -14.74 63.81
N VAL A 331 16.56 -13.82 63.00
CA VAL A 331 16.49 -13.94 61.54
C VAL A 331 17.90 -14.01 60.95
N GLU A 332 18.84 -13.17 61.41
CA GLU A 332 20.24 -13.21 60.95
C GLU A 332 20.87 -14.59 61.21
N ILE A 333 20.63 -15.20 62.37
CA ILE A 333 21.17 -16.54 62.71
C ILE A 333 20.53 -17.64 61.85
N VAL A 334 19.21 -17.57 61.62
CA VAL A 334 18.47 -18.61 60.87
C VAL A 334 18.77 -18.57 59.37
N PHE A 335 19.04 -17.39 58.81
CA PHE A 335 19.33 -17.21 57.38
C PHE A 335 20.83 -17.14 57.05
N ARG A 336 21.71 -17.31 58.04
CA ARG A 336 23.16 -17.51 57.86
C ARG A 336 23.45 -18.89 57.29
#